data_AF-A0A352CD37-F1
#
_entry.id   AF-A0A352CD37-F1
#
_cell.length_a   1.000
_cell.length_b   1.000
_cell.length_c   1.000
_cell.angle_alpha   90.00
_cell.angle_beta   90.00
_cell.angle_gamma   90.00
#
_symmetry.space_group_name_H-M   'P 1'
#
loop_
_entity.id
_entity.type
_entity.pdbx_description
1 polymer ?
#
loop_
_entity_poly.entity_id
_entity_poly.type
_entity_poly.pdbx_seq_one_letter_code
_entity_poly.pdbx_strand_id
1 'polypeptide(L)'
;GYRLVFKRDKPLFAPTFQTPTNTALDARLLIGAGLFGVGWGLVGLCPGPAIAALSFGGWPVLGFFAAMAAGMGLYAMVEDQIAKVV
;
A
#
# COMPACT_ATOMS: atom_id res chain seq x y z
N GLY A 1 16.94 -1.51 11.66
CA GLY A 1 16.65 -2.87 11.17
C GLY A 1 17.48 -3.22 9.95
N TYR A 2 17.15 -2.66 8.79
CA TYR A 2 17.74 -3.01 7.48
C TYR A 2 19.28 -2.97 7.43
N ARG A 3 19.94 -2.01 8.08
CA ARG A 3 21.41 -1.92 8.13
C ARG A 3 22.09 -3.10 8.84
N LEU A 4 21.41 -3.79 9.76
CA LEU A 4 21.92 -5.01 10.39
C LEU A 4 21.62 -6.25 9.52
N VAL A 5 20.51 -6.22 8.79
CA VAL A 5 20.08 -7.31 7.90
C VAL A 5 20.96 -7.38 6.65
N PHE A 6 21.26 -6.23 6.03
CA PHE A 6 22.12 -6.13 4.84
C PHE A 6 23.61 -6.29 5.13
N LYS A 7 24.01 -6.50 6.39
CA LYS A 7 25.37 -6.95 6.72
C LYS A 7 25.59 -8.45 6.43
N ARG A 8 24.53 -9.21 6.21
CA ARG A 8 24.60 -10.63 5.85
C ARG A 8 24.45 -10.75 4.34
N ASP A 9 25.16 -11.70 3.74
CA ASP A 9 25.09 -11.91 2.28
C ASP A 9 23.75 -12.50 1.83
N LYS A 10 23.04 -13.22 2.73
CA LYS A 10 21.74 -13.83 2.43
C LYS A 10 20.82 -13.91 3.67
N PRO A 11 19.49 -13.93 3.46
CA PRO A 11 18.52 -14.14 4.53
C PRO A 11 18.64 -15.54 5.15
N LEU A 12 18.11 -15.70 6.38
CA LEU A 12 18.21 -16.97 7.12
C LEU A 12 17.40 -18.11 6.51
N PHE A 13 16.25 -17.78 5.90
CA PHE A 13 15.28 -18.74 5.38
C PHE A 13 15.05 -18.62 3.87
N ALA A 14 15.91 -17.89 3.16
CA ALA A 14 15.81 -17.71 1.72
C ALA A 14 17.20 -17.63 1.07
N PRO A 15 17.34 -18.00 -0.21
CA PRO A 15 18.63 -18.01 -0.90
C PRO A 15 19.18 -16.61 -1.16
N THR A 16 18.31 -15.63 -1.38
CA THR A 16 18.67 -14.23 -1.70
C THR A 16 17.66 -13.26 -1.11
N PHE A 17 18.05 -11.99 -0.95
CA PHE A 17 17.12 -10.92 -0.61
C PHE A 17 16.23 -10.59 -1.81
N GLN A 18 14.92 -10.57 -1.60
CA GLN A 18 13.96 -10.05 -2.58
C GLN A 18 13.78 -8.55 -2.37
N THR A 19 14.69 -7.77 -2.96
CA THR A 19 14.56 -6.32 -3.02
C THR A 19 13.91 -5.91 -4.34
N PRO A 20 13.12 -4.82 -4.37
CA PRO A 20 12.63 -4.26 -5.63
C PRO A 20 13.79 -3.98 -6.59
N THR A 21 13.72 -4.51 -7.80
CA THR A 21 14.72 -4.26 -8.86
C THR A 21 14.48 -2.93 -9.57
N ASN A 22 13.24 -2.43 -9.53
CA ASN A 22 12.86 -1.14 -10.09
C ASN A 22 13.14 -0.03 -9.07
N THR A 23 14.09 0.84 -9.40
CA THR A 23 14.42 2.04 -8.62
C THR A 23 13.96 3.33 -9.28
N ALA A 24 13.26 3.24 -10.42
CA ALA A 24 12.73 4.41 -11.10
C ALA A 24 11.55 4.97 -10.29
N LEU A 25 11.69 6.23 -9.87
CA LEU A 25 10.59 6.99 -9.31
C LEU A 25 9.80 7.59 -10.47
N ASP A 26 8.68 6.97 -10.82
CA ASP A 26 7.77 7.48 -11.82
C ASP A 26 6.69 8.40 -11.20
N ALA A 27 6.07 9.22 -12.05
CA ALA A 27 5.03 10.14 -11.60
C ALA A 27 3.82 9.41 -11.02
N ARG A 28 3.49 8.21 -11.53
CA ARG A 28 2.38 7.38 -11.03
C ARG A 28 2.59 6.98 -9.57
N LEU A 29 3.81 6.56 -9.22
CA LEU A 29 4.22 6.18 -7.88
C LEU A 29 4.23 7.39 -6.94
N LEU A 30 4.83 8.51 -7.36
CA LEU A 30 4.91 9.71 -6.54
C LEU A 30 3.51 10.29 -6.23
N ILE A 31 2.66 10.42 -7.24
CA ILE A 31 1.29 10.92 -7.09
C ILE A 31 0.46 9.95 -6.23
N GLY A 32 0.55 8.65 -6.52
CA GLY A 32 -0.17 7.62 -5.77
C GLY A 32 0.23 7.59 -4.30
N ALA A 33 1.54 7.57 -4.01
CA ALA A 33 2.05 7.58 -2.65
C ALA A 33 1.66 8.86 -1.89
N GLY A 34 1.69 10.01 -2.55
CA GLY A 34 1.26 11.30 -1.99
C GLY A 34 -0.22 11.31 -1.60
N LEU A 35 -1.11 10.98 -2.55
CA LEU A 35 -2.56 10.94 -2.32
C LEU A 35 -2.92 9.97 -1.19
N PHE A 36 -2.28 8.80 -1.18
CA PHE A 36 -2.50 7.77 -0.19
C PHE A 36 -2.03 8.20 1.21
N GLY A 37 -0.84 8.81 1.30
CA GLY A 37 -0.31 9.35 2.55
C GLY A 37 -1.19 10.47 3.12
N VAL A 38 -1.68 11.39 2.27
CA VAL A 38 -2.62 12.45 2.67
C VAL A 38 -3.91 11.85 3.22
N GLY A 39 -4.48 10.85 2.54
CA GLY A 39 -5.72 10.20 2.99
C GLY A 39 -5.60 9.62 4.40
N TRP A 40 -4.52 8.90 4.70
CA TRP A 40 -4.31 8.33 6.04
C TRP A 40 -3.93 9.37 7.09
N GLY A 41 -3.14 10.38 6.72
CA GLY A 41 -2.79 11.48 7.61
C GLY A 41 -4.03 12.26 8.08
N LEU A 42 -5.00 12.45 7.19
CA LEU A 42 -6.27 13.11 7.52
C LEU A 42 -7.18 12.26 8.41
N VAL A 43 -7.24 10.94 8.17
CA VAL A 43 -8.09 10.04 8.96
C VAL A 43 -7.44 9.65 10.30
N GLY A 44 -6.11 9.71 10.40
CA GLY A 44 -5.37 9.25 11.57
C GLY A 44 -5.35 7.73 11.73
N LEU A 45 -5.73 6.99 10.68
CA LEU A 45 -5.80 5.53 10.68
C LEU A 45 -5.05 4.99 9.46
N CYS A 46 -4.05 4.15 9.70
CA CYS A 46 -3.35 3.45 8.62
C CYS A 46 -4.03 2.09 8.35
N PRO A 47 -3.77 1.44 7.20
CA PRO A 47 -4.63 0.38 6.67
C PRO A 47 -4.44 -0.93 7.44
N GLY A 48 -3.24 -1.17 8.00
CA GLY A 48 -2.96 -2.37 8.78
C GLY A 48 -3.81 -2.42 10.05
N PRO A 49 -3.74 -1.38 10.90
CA PRO A 49 -4.66 -1.19 12.01
C PRO A 49 -6.11 -1.08 11.59
N ALA A 50 -6.44 -0.50 10.43
CA ALA A 50 -7.83 -0.46 9.96
C ALA A 50 -8.40 -1.85 9.72
N ILE A 51 -7.64 -2.73 9.06
CA ILE A 51 -8.02 -4.13 8.82
C ILE A 51 -8.12 -4.88 10.15
N ALA A 52 -7.16 -4.68 11.07
CA ALA A 52 -7.23 -5.27 12.40
C ALA A 52 -8.45 -4.75 13.20
N ALA A 53 -8.74 -3.46 13.12
CA ALA A 53 -9.84 -2.81 13.84
C ALA A 53 -11.23 -3.28 13.41
N LEU A 54 -11.38 -3.85 12.20
CA LEU A 54 -12.63 -4.51 11.81
C LEU A 54 -13.06 -5.60 12.80
N SER A 55 -12.10 -6.30 13.43
CA SER A 55 -12.41 -7.32 14.44
C SER A 55 -13.01 -6.74 15.74
N PHE A 56 -12.71 -5.48 16.06
CA PHE A 56 -13.27 -4.77 17.20
C PHE A 56 -14.57 -4.03 16.85
N GLY A 57 -14.81 -3.80 15.56
CA GLY A 57 -16.00 -3.12 15.04
C GLY A 57 -15.97 -1.60 15.23
N GLY A 58 -17.04 -0.94 14.81
CA GLY A 58 -17.22 0.51 14.95
C GLY A 58 -17.58 1.21 13.64
N TRP A 59 -18.54 2.13 13.71
CA TRP A 59 -19.02 2.90 12.55
C TRP A 59 -17.91 3.66 11.80
N PRO A 60 -16.93 4.30 12.48
CA PRO A 60 -15.85 5.00 11.79
C PRO A 60 -14.92 4.05 11.03
N VAL A 61 -14.64 2.87 11.59
CA VAL A 61 -13.77 1.85 10.96
C VAL A 61 -14.43 1.28 9.72
N LEU A 62 -15.73 0.98 9.78
CA LEU A 62 -16.50 0.50 8.63
C LEU A 62 -16.56 1.55 7.51
N GLY A 63 -16.80 2.82 7.86
CA GLY A 63 -16.80 3.93 6.89
C GLY A 63 -15.46 4.10 6.20
N PHE A 64 -14.35 4.07 6.96
CA PHE A 64 -13.01 4.14 6.39
C PHE A 64 -12.69 2.94 5.50
N PHE A 65 -13.01 1.74 5.95
CA PHE A 65 -12.77 0.53 5.17
C PHE A 65 -13.57 0.51 3.87
N ALA A 66 -14.84 0.93 3.90
CA ALA A 66 -15.67 1.05 2.71
C ALA A 66 -15.09 2.08 1.72
N ALA A 67 -14.66 3.24 2.19
CA ALA A 67 -14.01 4.26 1.36
C ALA A 67 -12.68 3.75 0.76
N MET A 68 -11.87 3.03 1.55
CA MET A 68 -10.63 2.41 1.09
C MET A 68 -10.91 1.37 -0.01
N ALA A 69 -11.87 0.46 0.22
CA ALA A 69 -12.27 -0.55 -0.75
C ALA A 69 -12.81 0.06 -2.04
N ALA A 70 -13.62 1.12 -1.93
CA ALA A 70 -14.13 1.87 -3.09
C ALA A 70 -12.98 2.50 -3.89
N GLY A 71 -12.01 3.14 -3.24
CA GLY A 71 -10.83 3.70 -3.90
C GLY A 71 -10.00 2.66 -4.64
N MET A 72 -9.76 1.49 -4.00
CA MET A 72 -9.05 0.38 -4.63
C MET A 72 -9.82 -0.19 -5.83
N GLY A 73 -11.14 -0.35 -5.70
CA GLY A 73 -12.00 -0.82 -6.78
C GLY A 73 -12.04 0.15 -7.98
N LEU A 74 -12.16 1.46 -7.71
CA LEU A 74 -12.10 2.50 -8.73
C LEU A 74 -10.75 2.51 -9.45
N TYR A 75 -9.65 2.42 -8.71
CA TYR A 75 -8.32 2.35 -9.31
C TYR A 75 -8.16 1.10 -10.19
N ALA A 76 -8.61 -0.06 -9.71
CA ALA A 76 -8.58 -1.29 -10.49
C ALA A 76 -9.39 -1.16 -11.79
N MET A 77 -10.57 -0.55 -11.75
CA MET A 77 -11.37 -0.29 -12.95
C MET A 77 -10.65 0.64 -13.92
N VAL A 78 -10.07 1.74 -13.43
CA VAL A 78 -9.35 2.72 -14.27
C VAL A 78 -8.11 2.08 -14.90
N GLU A 79 -7.34 1.30 -14.14
CA GLU A 79 -6.19 0.54 -14.65
C GLU A 79 -6.61 -0.42 -15.77
N ASP A 80 -7.72 -1.14 -15.56
CA ASP A 80 -8.29 -2.06 -16.55
C ASP A 80 -8.75 -1.35 -17.83
N GLN A 81 -9.23 -0.11 -17.72
CA GLN A 81 -9.56 0.73 -18.88
C GLN A 81 -8.30 1.22 -19.60
N ILE A 82 -7.28 1.68 -18.87
CA ILE A 82 -6.02 2.14 -19.45
C ILE A 82 -5.33 1.00 -20.20
N ALA A 83 -5.32 -0.21 -19.64
CA ALA A 83 -4.74 -1.40 -20.27
C ALA A 83 -5.47 -1.88 -21.53
N LYS A 84 -6.74 -1.48 -21.74
CA LYS A 84 -7.51 -1.81 -22.95
C LYS A 84 -7.29 -0.82 -24.11
N VAL A 85 -6.76 0.37 -23.82
CA VAL A 85 -6.61 1.48 -24.78
C VAL A 85 -5.18 1.58 -25.33
N VAL A 86 -4.19 1.04 -24.60
CA VAL A 86 -2.77 0.98 -24.97
C VAL A 86 -2.44 -0.38 -25.57
#